data_AF-A0A960QJJ9-F1
#
_entry.id   AF-A0A960QJJ9-F1
#
_cell.length_a   1.000
_cell.length_b   1.000
_cell.length_c   1.000
_cell.angle_alpha   90.00
_cell.angle_beta   90.00
_cell.angle_gamma   90.00
#
_symmetry.space_group_name_H-M   'P 1'
#
loop_
_entity.id
_entity.type
_entity.pdbx_description
1 polymer ?
#
loop_
_entity_poly.entity_id
_entity_poly.type
_entity_poly.pdbx_seq_one_letter_code
_entity_poly.pdbx_strand_id
1 'polypeptide(L)'
;MFVVPALGISCRLLPFLGRAALAFLVTVSAAPAFGALHQEIDELIAAKLAERKIPAAERCTDAEFVRRLHLDLIGIIPTAAEARTFIDDPAPDKRARLIDALLASPGHAIHLARVFDIMLLERRTPSGGSSVDVPPASWRAYLAGAVAENRPWDRMAREI
;
A
#
# COMPACT_ATOMS: atom_id res chain seq x y z
N MET A 1 -43.09 61.90 -2.58
CA MET A 1 -44.05 62.84 -1.98
C MET A 1 -45.31 62.07 -1.65
N PHE A 2 -45.52 61.83 -0.36
CA PHE A 2 -46.72 61.39 0.37
C PHE A 2 -47.93 60.85 -0.41
N VAL A 3 -48.31 59.58 -0.14
CA VAL A 3 -49.65 59.21 0.39
C VAL A 3 -49.53 57.90 1.21
N VAL A 4 -50.02 57.96 2.44
CA VAL A 4 -50.36 56.91 3.45
C VAL A 4 -51.62 57.47 4.16
N PRO A 5 -52.52 56.75 4.87
CA PRO A 5 -52.83 55.30 5.07
C PRO A 5 -54.33 54.95 4.87
N ALA A 6 -54.74 53.69 5.10
CA ALA A 6 -55.78 53.33 6.11
C ALA A 6 -56.17 51.84 6.10
N LEU A 7 -55.99 51.22 7.28
CA LEU A 7 -56.72 50.16 7.96
C LEU A 7 -57.45 49.03 7.18
N GLY A 8 -57.18 47.79 7.62
CA GLY A 8 -58.05 46.66 7.30
C GLY A 8 -57.69 45.32 7.95
N ILE A 9 -57.85 45.23 9.27
CA ILE A 9 -58.34 44.04 10.00
C ILE A 9 -57.41 42.82 10.14
N SER A 10 -57.08 42.56 11.41
CA SER A 10 -56.43 41.36 11.94
C SER A 10 -57.19 40.07 11.63
N CYS A 11 -56.46 39.01 11.25
CA CYS A 11 -56.87 37.64 11.53
C CYS A 11 -55.65 36.84 11.99
N ARG A 12 -55.91 35.94 12.93
CA ARG A 12 -54.98 35.35 13.89
C ARG A 12 -54.27 34.12 13.31
N LEU A 13 -53.24 33.72 14.06
CA LEU A 13 -52.84 32.33 14.39
C LEU A 13 -51.54 31.80 13.76
N LEU A 14 -50.64 31.55 14.71
CA LEU A 14 -49.67 30.46 14.83
C LEU A 14 -48.23 30.68 14.31
N PRO A 15 -47.24 30.71 15.23
CA PRO A 15 -45.83 30.67 14.93
C PRO A 15 -45.38 29.20 14.84
N PHE A 16 -44.47 28.87 13.93
CA PHE A 16 -43.66 27.68 14.11
C PHE A 16 -42.23 27.96 13.66
N LEU A 17 -41.36 28.02 14.67
CA LEU A 17 -39.92 27.98 14.55
C LEU A 17 -39.50 26.88 13.58
N GLY A 18 -38.57 27.19 12.68
CA GLY A 18 -37.99 26.16 11.84
C GLY A 18 -36.85 26.70 11.01
N ARG A 19 -35.64 26.55 11.53
CA ARG A 19 -34.42 26.05 10.84
C ARG A 19 -33.17 26.63 11.51
N ALA A 20 -32.83 26.07 12.66
CA ALA A 20 -31.44 26.06 13.11
C ALA A 20 -30.69 25.11 12.16
N ALA A 21 -29.87 25.68 11.26
CA ALA A 21 -28.93 24.92 10.48
C ALA A 21 -27.79 24.48 11.41
N LEU A 22 -27.90 23.27 11.99
CA LEU A 22 -26.76 22.63 12.62
C LEU A 22 -25.80 22.22 11.50
N ALA A 23 -24.69 22.95 11.38
CA ALA A 23 -23.54 22.51 10.61
C ALA A 23 -22.98 21.25 11.29
N PHE A 24 -23.29 20.08 10.73
CA PHE A 24 -22.64 18.84 11.10
C PHE A 24 -21.22 18.88 10.53
N LEU A 25 -20.29 19.42 11.31
CA LEU A 25 -18.85 19.27 11.09
C LEU A 25 -18.55 17.77 11.21
N VAL A 26 -18.52 17.08 10.08
CA VAL A 26 -17.91 15.76 9.97
C VAL A 26 -16.43 15.98 10.24
N THR A 27 -16.01 15.77 11.48
CA THR A 27 -14.61 15.51 11.77
C THR A 27 -14.29 14.18 11.10
N VAL A 28 -13.73 14.25 9.89
CA VAL A 28 -12.99 13.12 9.33
C VAL A 28 -11.87 12.86 10.32
N SER A 29 -12.06 11.87 11.18
CA SER A 29 -10.98 11.32 12.00
C SER A 29 -9.95 10.82 11.00
N ALA A 30 -8.87 11.58 10.82
CA ALA A 30 -7.68 11.06 10.18
C ALA A 30 -7.39 9.71 10.86
N ALA A 31 -7.20 8.66 10.06
CA ALA A 31 -6.70 7.40 10.58
C ALA A 31 -5.50 7.72 11.48
N PRO A 32 -5.34 7.03 12.63
CA PRO A 32 -4.18 7.27 13.47
C PRO A 32 -2.96 7.23 12.56
N ALA A 33 -2.08 8.23 12.68
CA ALA A 33 -0.78 8.15 12.06
C ALA A 33 -0.13 6.92 12.71
N PHE A 34 -0.19 5.80 12.01
CA PHE A 34 0.55 4.61 12.38
C PHE A 34 1.98 5.05 12.65
N GLY A 35 2.63 4.43 13.64
CA GLY A 35 4.08 4.52 13.73
C GLY A 35 4.70 4.07 12.40
N ALA A 36 6.02 4.04 12.31
CA ALA A 36 6.59 3.43 11.12
C ALA A 36 6.10 1.96 11.05
N LEU A 37 5.26 1.62 10.08
CA LEU A 37 4.45 0.39 10.05
C LEU A 37 5.27 -0.89 10.32
N HIS A 38 6.53 -0.89 9.89
CA HIS A 38 7.46 -1.98 10.15
C HIS A 38 7.69 -2.23 11.66
N GLN A 39 7.74 -1.19 12.49
CA GLN A 39 7.91 -1.30 13.94
C GLN A 39 6.71 -1.98 14.59
N GLU A 40 5.50 -1.63 14.15
CA GLU A 40 4.28 -2.27 14.65
C GLU A 40 4.22 -3.75 14.25
N ILE A 41 4.62 -4.08 13.01
CA ILE A 41 4.75 -5.46 12.56
C ILE A 41 5.80 -6.21 13.40
N ASP A 42 6.95 -5.60 13.66
CA ASP A 42 8.01 -6.19 14.47
C ASP A 42 7.56 -6.44 15.91
N GLU A 43 6.79 -5.53 16.51
CA GLU A 43 6.20 -5.70 17.84
C GLU A 43 5.22 -6.89 17.88
N LEU A 44 4.38 -7.04 16.85
CA LEU A 44 3.45 -8.16 16.72
C LEU A 44 4.20 -9.50 16.57
N ILE A 45 5.27 -9.53 15.77
CA ILE A 45 6.12 -10.71 15.61
C ILE A 45 6.81 -11.06 16.93
N ALA A 46 7.41 -10.07 17.60
CA ALA A 46 8.10 -10.26 18.87
C ALA A 46 7.16 -10.80 19.96
N ALA A 47 5.93 -10.28 20.05
CA ALA A 47 4.92 -10.79 20.97
C ALA A 47 4.60 -12.28 20.72
N LYS A 48 4.46 -12.68 19.45
CA LYS A 48 4.18 -14.07 19.08
C LYS A 48 5.36 -15.02 19.32
N LEU A 49 6.59 -14.56 19.11
CA LEU A 49 7.79 -15.32 19.43
C LEU A 49 7.92 -15.56 20.95
N ALA A 50 7.66 -14.53 21.76
CA ALA A 50 7.67 -14.62 23.21
C ALA A 50 6.61 -15.59 23.75
N GLU A 51 5.37 -15.52 23.24
CA GLU A 51 4.28 -16.46 23.58
C GLU A 51 4.69 -17.92 23.34
N ARG A 52 5.38 -18.18 22.21
CA ARG A 52 5.83 -19.51 21.81
C ARG A 52 7.18 -19.91 22.40
N LYS A 53 7.83 -19.03 23.18
CA LYS A 53 9.17 -19.23 23.74
C LYS A 53 10.23 -19.55 22.67
N ILE A 54 10.07 -18.96 21.49
CA ILE A 54 11.02 -19.10 20.38
C ILE A 54 11.95 -17.89 20.40
N PRO A 55 13.28 -18.08 20.53
CA PRO A 55 14.21 -16.96 20.43
C PRO A 55 14.21 -16.37 19.01
N ALA A 56 14.27 -15.05 18.90
CA ALA A 56 14.43 -14.38 17.62
C ALA A 56 15.80 -14.73 17.00
N ALA A 57 15.85 -14.82 15.68
CA ALA A 57 17.11 -15.03 14.97
C ALA A 57 18.03 -13.81 15.11
N GLU A 58 19.34 -14.06 15.12
CA GLU A 58 20.33 -12.99 15.13
C GLU A 58 20.26 -12.16 13.84
N ARG A 59 20.71 -10.90 13.95
CA ARG A 59 20.76 -10.00 12.81
C ARG A 59 21.79 -10.51 11.80
N CYS A 60 21.38 -10.62 10.53
CA CYS A 60 22.26 -11.05 9.45
C CYS A 60 23.43 -10.09 9.22
N THR A 61 24.53 -10.66 8.73
CA THR A 61 25.72 -9.90 8.30
C THR A 61 25.41 -9.05 7.07
N ASP A 62 26.22 -8.02 6.79
CA ASP A 62 26.00 -7.15 5.63
C ASP A 62 26.13 -7.91 4.29
N ALA A 63 27.02 -8.90 4.20
CA ALA A 63 27.18 -9.73 3.01
C ALA A 63 25.94 -10.61 2.74
N GLU A 64 25.34 -11.18 3.79
CA GLU A 64 24.09 -11.93 3.67
C GLU A 64 22.92 -11.01 3.34
N PHE A 65 22.86 -9.84 3.99
CA PHE A 65 21.80 -8.86 3.80
C PHE A 65 21.73 -8.41 2.35
N VAL A 66 22.85 -7.95 1.76
CA VAL A 66 22.86 -7.45 0.37
C VAL A 66 22.45 -8.53 -0.62
N ARG A 67 22.91 -9.77 -0.44
CA ARG A 67 22.57 -10.89 -1.33
C ARG A 67 21.08 -11.25 -1.22
N ARG A 68 20.55 -11.39 0.00
CA ARG A 68 19.13 -11.73 0.22
C ARG A 68 18.23 -10.65 -0.34
N LEU A 69 18.54 -9.38 -0.05
CA LEU A 69 17.70 -8.27 -0.49
C LEU A 69 17.62 -8.15 -2.01
N HIS A 70 18.72 -8.36 -2.74
CA HIS A 70 18.67 -8.35 -4.21
C HIS A 70 17.87 -9.54 -4.76
N LEU A 71 18.03 -10.74 -4.18
CA LEU A 71 17.24 -11.91 -4.59
C LEU A 71 15.75 -11.74 -4.30
N ASP A 72 15.41 -11.18 -3.14
CA ASP A 72 14.03 -11.04 -2.69
C ASP A 72 13.30 -9.88 -3.39
N LEU A 73 13.98 -8.75 -3.63
CA LEU A 73 13.33 -7.57 -4.22
C LEU A 73 13.39 -7.54 -5.74
N ILE A 74 14.52 -7.94 -6.35
CA ILE A 74 14.72 -7.83 -7.80
C ILE A 74 14.97 -9.19 -8.49
N GLY A 75 15.14 -10.27 -7.74
CA GLY A 75 15.34 -11.63 -8.29
C GLY A 75 16.68 -11.86 -8.97
N ILE A 76 17.68 -11.00 -8.72
CA ILE A 76 19.00 -11.05 -9.35
C ILE A 76 20.06 -11.01 -8.26
N ILE A 77 21.20 -11.67 -8.45
CA ILE A 77 22.33 -11.57 -7.51
C ILE A 77 23.05 -10.22 -7.69
N PRO A 78 23.53 -9.58 -6.61
CA PRO A 78 24.30 -8.35 -6.74
C PRO A 78 25.62 -8.63 -7.46
N THR A 79 26.10 -7.66 -8.23
CA THR A 79 27.46 -7.71 -8.76
C THR A 79 28.49 -7.57 -7.63
N ALA A 80 29.72 -8.01 -7.87
CA ALA A 80 30.79 -7.86 -6.89
C ALA A 80 31.07 -6.38 -6.53
N ALA A 81 30.87 -5.47 -7.48
CA ALA A 81 31.06 -4.04 -7.26
C ALA A 81 29.96 -3.45 -6.37
N GLU A 82 28.69 -3.79 -6.63
CA GLU A 82 27.54 -3.34 -5.81
C GLU A 82 27.64 -3.88 -4.38
N ALA A 83 27.98 -5.17 -4.22
CA ALA A 83 28.14 -5.79 -2.92
C ALA A 83 29.26 -5.13 -2.10
N ARG A 84 30.43 -4.88 -2.70
CA ARG A 84 31.54 -4.17 -2.03
C ARG A 84 31.16 -2.75 -1.64
N THR A 85 30.53 -2.01 -2.56
CA THR A 85 30.07 -0.64 -2.30
C THR A 85 29.15 -0.58 -1.08
N PHE A 86 28.25 -1.56 -0.93
CA PHE A 86 27.36 -1.63 0.24
C PHE A 86 28.07 -2.07 1.53
N ILE A 87 28.97 -3.05 1.44
CA ILE A 87 29.70 -3.56 2.61
C ILE A 87 30.63 -2.48 3.18
N ASP A 88 31.32 -1.75 2.31
CA ASP A 88 32.31 -0.74 2.68
C ASP A 88 31.67 0.62 3.07
N ASP A 89 30.36 0.82 2.81
CA ASP A 89 29.65 2.03 3.23
C ASP A 89 29.52 2.06 4.78
N PRO A 90 30.06 3.09 5.47
CA PRO A 90 29.95 3.23 6.93
C PRO A 90 28.64 3.90 7.37
N ALA A 91 27.78 4.33 6.45
CA ALA A 91 26.58 5.09 6.78
C ALA A 91 25.60 4.25 7.64
N PRO A 92 25.08 4.80 8.75
CA PRO A 92 24.19 4.07 9.65
C PRO A 92 22.84 3.71 9.01
N ASP A 93 22.44 4.43 7.96
CA ASP A 93 21.20 4.27 7.20
C ASP A 93 21.39 3.50 5.88
N LYS A 94 22.58 2.94 5.61
CA LYS A 94 22.90 2.27 4.34
C LYS A 94 21.91 1.16 3.96
N ARG A 95 21.35 0.45 4.94
CA ARG A 95 20.34 -0.61 4.71
C ARG A 95 19.03 -0.03 4.19
N ALA A 96 18.54 1.06 4.79
CA ALA A 96 17.32 1.74 4.34
C ALA A 96 17.52 2.30 2.93
N ARG A 97 18.66 2.98 2.69
CA ARG A 97 19.02 3.51 1.38
C ARG A 97 19.06 2.44 0.29
N LEU A 98 19.60 1.25 0.59
CA LEU A 98 19.62 0.13 -0.35
C LEU A 98 18.20 -0.40 -0.63
N ILE A 99 17.36 -0.53 0.40
CA ILE A 99 15.96 -0.96 0.24
C ILE A 99 15.23 0.01 -0.68
N ASP A 100 15.30 1.30 -0.42
CA ASP A 100 14.63 2.33 -1.22
C ASP A 100 15.13 2.33 -2.66
N ALA A 101 16.44 2.20 -2.87
CA ALA A 101 17.03 2.13 -4.21
C ALA A 101 16.55 0.90 -4.99
N LEU A 102 16.44 -0.26 -4.34
CA LEU A 102 15.96 -1.49 -4.98
C LEU A 102 14.46 -1.44 -5.26
N LEU A 103 13.65 -0.94 -4.33
CA LEU A 103 12.20 -0.79 -4.53
C LEU A 103 11.87 0.19 -5.65
N ALA A 104 12.66 1.26 -5.79
CA ALA A 104 12.53 2.22 -6.89
C ALA A 104 13.07 1.70 -8.24
N SER A 105 13.79 0.58 -8.25
CA SER A 105 14.38 0.03 -9.47
C SER A 105 13.33 -0.61 -10.39
N PRO A 106 13.48 -0.51 -11.72
CA PRO A 106 12.60 -1.23 -12.66
C PRO A 106 12.60 -2.75 -12.46
N GLY A 107 13.72 -3.30 -11.97
CA GLY A 107 13.87 -4.72 -11.68
C GLY A 107 12.87 -5.21 -10.63
N HIS A 108 12.52 -4.37 -9.65
CA HIS A 108 11.56 -4.73 -8.61
C HIS A 108 10.17 -4.98 -9.18
N ALA A 109 9.68 -4.07 -10.03
CA ALA A 109 8.35 -4.20 -10.63
C ALA A 109 8.23 -5.47 -11.48
N ILE A 110 9.27 -5.78 -12.27
CA ILE A 110 9.31 -7.00 -13.08
C ILE A 110 9.35 -8.26 -12.20
N HIS A 111 10.16 -8.24 -11.14
CA HIS A 111 10.29 -9.38 -10.23
C HIS A 111 8.99 -9.68 -9.49
N LEU A 112 8.41 -8.65 -8.85
CA LEU A 112 7.17 -8.82 -8.09
C LEU A 112 5.98 -9.17 -9.01
N ALA A 113 5.91 -8.62 -10.23
CA ALA A 113 4.93 -9.04 -11.22
C ALA A 113 5.06 -10.53 -11.56
N ARG A 114 6.27 -11.08 -11.65
CA ARG A 114 6.49 -12.52 -11.84
C ARG A 114 6.03 -13.33 -10.62
N VAL A 115 6.28 -12.84 -9.41
CA VAL A 115 5.78 -13.48 -8.19
C VAL A 115 4.25 -13.54 -8.20
N PHE A 116 3.58 -12.43 -8.54
CA PHE A 116 2.12 -12.42 -8.66
C PHE A 116 1.59 -13.28 -9.81
N ASP A 117 2.30 -13.37 -10.95
CA ASP A 117 1.94 -14.29 -12.04
C ASP A 117 1.86 -15.73 -11.52
N ILE A 118 2.85 -16.15 -10.73
CA ILE A 118 2.90 -17.48 -10.11
C ILE A 118 1.82 -17.65 -9.05
N MET A 119 1.67 -16.69 -8.13
CA MET A 119 0.74 -16.79 -7.01
C MET A 119 -0.74 -16.77 -7.43
N LEU A 120 -1.08 -15.95 -8.42
CA LEU A 120 -2.48 -15.74 -8.82
C LEU A 120 -2.92 -16.71 -9.92
N LEU A 121 -2.00 -17.22 -10.73
CA LEU A 121 -2.29 -18.07 -11.88
C LEU A 121 -1.41 -19.31 -11.91
N GLU A 122 -1.54 -20.15 -10.88
CA GLU A 122 -0.90 -21.47 -10.85
C GLU A 122 -1.55 -22.48 -11.82
N ARG A 123 -2.73 -22.17 -12.40
CA ARG A 123 -3.54 -23.14 -13.18
C ARG A 123 -4.31 -22.50 -14.33
N ARG A 124 -3.64 -22.06 -15.40
CA ARG A 124 -4.30 -22.07 -16.72
C ARG A 124 -4.26 -23.49 -17.25
N THR A 125 -5.38 -24.20 -17.20
CA THR A 125 -5.53 -25.47 -17.91
C THR A 125 -5.46 -25.19 -19.41
N PRO A 126 -4.63 -25.92 -20.20
CA PRO A 126 -4.49 -25.66 -21.63
C PRO A 126 -5.74 -25.88 -22.48
N SER A 127 -6.86 -26.32 -21.91
CA SER A 127 -8.07 -26.63 -22.68
C SER A 127 -9.31 -26.72 -21.80
N GLY A 128 -10.28 -25.84 -22.05
CA GLY A 128 -11.67 -26.28 -22.18
C GLY A 128 -12.58 -26.32 -20.95
N GLY A 129 -12.40 -25.47 -19.94
CA GLY A 129 -13.34 -25.47 -18.82
C GLY A 129 -13.32 -24.22 -17.94
N SER A 130 -13.85 -23.12 -18.46
CA SER A 130 -14.18 -21.90 -17.70
C SER A 130 -13.00 -21.08 -17.19
N SER A 131 -12.59 -20.08 -17.98
CA SER A 131 -12.38 -18.67 -17.59
C SER A 131 -11.49 -17.98 -18.63
N VAL A 132 -12.03 -16.93 -19.26
CA VAL A 132 -11.42 -15.91 -20.13
C VAL A 132 -10.00 -16.23 -20.66
N ASP A 133 -9.88 -16.43 -21.98
CA ASP A 133 -8.60 -16.54 -22.70
C ASP A 133 -7.82 -15.21 -22.68
N VAL A 134 -7.28 -14.82 -21.52
CA VAL A 134 -6.39 -13.66 -21.43
C VAL A 134 -5.01 -14.06 -21.95
N PRO A 135 -4.46 -13.41 -22.99
CA PRO A 135 -3.12 -13.73 -23.47
C PRO A 135 -2.08 -13.57 -22.35
N PRO A 136 -1.13 -14.51 -22.16
CA PRO A 136 -0.11 -14.42 -21.11
C PRO A 136 0.69 -13.11 -21.13
N ALA A 137 0.93 -12.56 -22.33
CA ALA A 137 1.62 -11.29 -22.50
C ALA A 137 0.82 -10.11 -21.91
N SER A 138 -0.48 -10.04 -22.17
CA SER A 138 -1.36 -8.97 -21.67
C SER A 138 -1.47 -9.01 -20.15
N TRP A 139 -1.56 -10.22 -19.57
CA TRP A 139 -1.61 -10.42 -18.13
C TRP A 139 -0.32 -9.95 -17.44
N ARG A 140 0.85 -10.38 -17.95
CA ARG A 140 2.14 -9.96 -17.41
C ARG A 140 2.37 -8.46 -17.55
N ALA A 141 1.94 -7.87 -18.66
CA ALA A 141 2.00 -6.43 -18.85
C ALA A 141 1.12 -5.67 -17.84
N TYR A 142 -0.09 -6.16 -17.58
CA TYR A 142 -0.96 -5.61 -16.53
C TYR A 142 -0.29 -5.68 -15.15
N LEU A 143 0.23 -6.84 -14.74
CA LEU A 143 0.90 -6.98 -13.45
C LEU A 143 2.13 -6.09 -13.32
N ALA A 144 2.98 -6.03 -14.35
CA ALA A 144 4.17 -5.17 -14.35
C ALA A 144 3.79 -3.69 -14.22
N GLY A 145 2.75 -3.24 -14.94
CA GLY A 145 2.24 -1.87 -14.83
C GLY A 145 1.65 -1.57 -13.44
N ALA A 146 0.80 -2.46 -12.92
CA ALA A 146 0.18 -2.30 -11.61
C ALA A 146 1.22 -2.20 -10.49
N VAL A 147 2.28 -3.02 -10.54
CA VAL A 147 3.36 -2.95 -9.55
C VAL A 147 4.20 -1.68 -9.74
N ALA A 148 4.56 -1.32 -10.97
CA ALA A 148 5.35 -0.12 -11.23
C ALA A 148 4.64 1.18 -10.77
N GLU A 149 3.31 1.20 -10.83
CA GLU A 149 2.47 2.29 -10.33
C GLU A 149 2.25 2.23 -8.80
N ASN A 150 2.79 1.21 -8.13
CA ASN A 150 2.53 0.91 -6.72
C ASN A 150 1.02 0.87 -6.42
N ARG A 151 0.25 0.19 -7.28
CA ARG A 151 -1.20 0.13 -7.17
C ARG A 151 -1.62 -0.59 -5.89
N PRO A 152 -2.59 -0.05 -5.12
CA PRO A 152 -3.09 -0.72 -3.93
C PRO A 152 -3.63 -2.13 -4.23
N TRP A 153 -3.34 -3.07 -3.34
CA TRP A 153 -3.74 -4.48 -3.50
C TRP A 153 -5.26 -4.65 -3.59
N ASP A 154 -6.04 -3.86 -2.86
CA ASP A 154 -7.50 -3.89 -2.89
C ASP A 154 -8.08 -3.47 -4.25
N ARG A 155 -7.36 -2.66 -5.01
CA ARG A 155 -7.72 -2.29 -6.39
C ARG A 155 -7.38 -3.43 -7.33
N MET A 156 -6.15 -3.94 -7.27
CA MET A 156 -5.71 -5.06 -8.09
C MET A 156 -6.65 -6.26 -7.94
N ALA A 157 -7.04 -6.62 -6.72
CA ALA A 157 -7.93 -7.76 -6.45
C ALA A 157 -9.38 -7.58 -6.93
N ARG A 158 -9.85 -6.35 -7.19
CA ARG A 158 -11.18 -6.10 -7.79
C ARG A 158 -11.14 -6.09 -9.31
N GLU A 159 -9.98 -5.82 -9.90
CA GLU A 159 -9.77 -5.75 -11.35
C GLU A 159 -9.52 -7.12 -11.98
N ILE A 160 -9.09 -8.10 -11.17
CA ILE A 160 -8.83 -9.51 -11.52
C ILE A 160 -10.07 -10.35 -11.25
#